data_AF-A0A1D6IQN2-F1
#
_entry.id   AF-A0A1D6IQN2-F1
#
_cell.length_a   1.000
_cell.length_b   1.000
_cell.length_c   1.000
_cell.angle_alpha   90.00
_cell.angle_beta   90.00
_cell.angle_gamma   90.00
#
_symmetry.space_group_name_H-M   'P 1'
#
loop_
_entity.id
_entity.type
_entity.pdbx_description
1 polymer ?
#
loop_
_entity_poly.entity_id
_entity_poly.type
_entity_poly.pdbx_seq_one_letter_code
_entity_poly.pdbx_strand_id
1 'polypeptide(L)'
;MLPRKRGVDAGEVQDLHNKAPRAAPAQDKDREEVAEMAGRAPEIDEDLHSRQLAVYGRETMKRLFGSNVLVSGLQGLGAEIAKNLVLAGVKSVTLHDDGKVELWDLSSNFFLSEKDIGQNRAHACVPKLQELNNAVIISTVTGDLTKEQLSNFQAVVFTDISIEKAVEYDEYCHSHQPPIAFIKSEVCGLFGSVFCDFGPEFTVLDVDGEEPHTGIVASISNDNPALVSCVDDERLEFQDGDLVVFSEVHGMTELNDGKPRKIKNARPYSFTLEEDTTSYGTYFRGGIVTQVDVAREVAKVEVPSYRRHLDVVVACEDDDDNDVDIPLVSIYFR
;
A
#
# COMPACT_ATOMS: atom_id res chain seq x y z
N MET A 1 11.15 -75.57 -2.58
CA MET A 1 10.67 -76.04 -3.89
C MET A 1 11.51 -75.40 -4.98
N LEU A 2 12.20 -76.24 -5.77
CA LEU A 2 12.87 -75.94 -7.05
C LEU A 2 11.82 -75.64 -8.16
N PRO A 3 12.19 -75.21 -9.40
CA PRO A 3 13.51 -75.22 -10.08
C PRO A 3 13.91 -73.85 -10.71
N ARG A 4 15.17 -73.45 -10.96
CA ARG A 4 16.34 -73.96 -11.73
C ARG A 4 16.20 -74.06 -13.27
N LYS A 5 16.81 -73.04 -13.94
CA LYS A 5 17.74 -73.01 -15.10
C LYS A 5 17.37 -73.68 -16.44
N ARG A 6 17.54 -72.90 -17.53
CA ARG A 6 18.35 -73.13 -18.77
C ARG A 6 18.17 -71.87 -19.66
N GLY A 7 19.13 -71.20 -20.29
CA GLY A 7 20.57 -71.37 -20.48
C GLY A 7 20.93 -70.99 -21.92
N VAL A 8 21.84 -70.00 -22.08
CA VAL A 8 22.80 -69.76 -23.20
C VAL A 8 22.16 -69.33 -24.55
N ASP A 9 22.57 -68.28 -25.26
CA ASP A 9 23.88 -68.14 -25.93
C ASP A 9 24.22 -66.69 -26.36
N ALA A 10 25.51 -66.44 -26.54
CA ALA A 10 26.12 -65.17 -26.92
C ALA A 10 26.22 -65.01 -28.45
N GLY A 11 26.19 -63.76 -28.92
CA GLY A 11 26.56 -63.40 -30.29
C GLY A 11 26.45 -61.90 -30.54
N GLU A 12 27.58 -61.20 -30.50
CA GLU A 12 27.81 -59.95 -31.25
C GLU A 12 27.56 -60.23 -32.76
N VAL A 13 27.14 -59.31 -33.64
CA VAL A 13 27.80 -58.07 -34.09
C VAL A 13 26.80 -57.29 -35.00
N GLN A 14 26.84 -55.95 -34.99
CA GLN A 14 26.91 -55.01 -36.14
C GLN A 14 26.06 -53.72 -36.04
N ASP A 15 26.79 -52.61 -36.12
CA ASP A 15 26.36 -51.23 -36.33
C ASP A 15 25.54 -51.02 -37.62
N LEU A 16 24.51 -50.17 -37.54
CA LEU A 16 24.02 -49.39 -38.70
C LEU A 16 23.59 -47.99 -38.26
N HIS A 17 24.17 -47.01 -38.96
CA HIS A 17 24.04 -45.56 -38.81
C HIS A 17 22.64 -44.98 -39.07
N ASN A 18 22.43 -43.77 -38.51
CA ASN A 18 21.63 -42.63 -38.99
C ASN A 18 20.10 -42.78 -39.18
N LYS A 19 19.34 -42.07 -38.34
CA LYS A 19 18.19 -41.24 -38.74
C LYS A 19 17.77 -40.28 -37.62
N ALA A 20 17.85 -38.98 -37.89
CA ALA A 20 17.29 -37.91 -37.06
C ALA A 20 15.75 -37.91 -37.12
N PRO A 21 15.02 -37.57 -36.04
CA PRO A 21 13.57 -37.41 -36.10
C PRO A 21 13.20 -36.00 -36.60
N ARG A 22 12.27 -35.94 -37.54
CA ARG A 22 11.61 -34.72 -38.04
C ARG A 22 10.74 -34.10 -36.95
N ALA A 23 10.85 -32.79 -36.77
CA ALA A 23 9.91 -31.97 -36.00
C ALA A 23 8.55 -31.88 -36.74
N ALA A 24 7.46 -32.11 -36.02
CA ALA A 24 6.11 -31.77 -36.46
C ALA A 24 5.79 -30.32 -36.02
N PRO A 25 5.01 -29.54 -36.80
CA PRO A 25 4.68 -28.17 -36.43
C PRO A 25 3.63 -28.18 -35.31
N ALA A 26 3.92 -27.50 -34.20
CA ALA A 26 2.93 -27.19 -33.16
C ALA A 26 1.87 -26.24 -33.73
N GLN A 27 0.62 -26.49 -33.39
CA GLN A 27 -0.56 -25.82 -33.93
C GLN A 27 -0.72 -24.41 -33.33
N ASP A 28 -1.12 -23.46 -34.17
CA ASP A 28 -1.28 -22.01 -33.90
C ASP A 28 -2.24 -21.64 -32.75
N LYS A 29 -3.04 -22.58 -32.24
CA LYS A 29 -4.05 -22.29 -31.20
C LYS A 29 -3.46 -22.01 -29.83
N ASP A 30 -2.32 -22.62 -29.49
CA ASP A 30 -1.66 -22.41 -28.20
C ASP A 30 -0.95 -21.05 -28.13
N ARG A 31 -0.74 -20.38 -29.27
CA ARG A 31 -0.13 -19.04 -29.32
C ARG A 31 -1.14 -17.92 -29.19
N GLU A 32 -2.38 -18.14 -29.65
CA GLU A 32 -3.46 -17.17 -29.52
C GLU A 32 -3.99 -17.11 -28.06
N GLU A 33 -4.10 -18.24 -27.36
CA GLU A 33 -4.50 -18.25 -25.93
C GLU A 33 -3.45 -17.59 -25.01
N VAL A 34 -2.15 -17.75 -25.32
CA VAL A 34 -1.06 -17.12 -24.54
C VAL A 34 -0.98 -15.62 -24.81
N ALA A 35 -1.40 -15.16 -26.00
CA ALA A 35 -1.48 -13.74 -26.33
C ALA A 35 -2.69 -13.05 -25.68
N GLU A 36 -3.81 -13.76 -25.48
CA GLU A 36 -5.01 -13.24 -24.83
C GLU A 36 -4.84 -13.04 -23.31
N MET A 37 -3.99 -13.85 -22.65
CA MET A 37 -3.67 -13.70 -21.22
C MET A 37 -2.70 -12.53 -20.92
N ALA A 38 -1.97 -12.03 -21.91
CA ALA A 38 -0.96 -10.98 -21.71
C ALA A 38 -1.54 -9.56 -21.54
N GLY A 39 -2.87 -9.40 -21.59
CA GLY A 39 -3.55 -8.09 -21.53
C GLY A 39 -4.67 -7.98 -20.51
N ARG A 40 -4.95 -9.01 -19.71
CA ARG A 40 -6.01 -8.96 -18.70
C ARG A 40 -5.42 -8.41 -17.40
N ALA A 41 -5.95 -7.27 -16.94
CA ALA A 41 -5.62 -6.77 -15.61
C ALA A 41 -5.88 -7.89 -14.58
N PRO A 42 -5.00 -8.09 -13.58
CA PRO A 42 -5.21 -9.12 -12.58
C PRO A 42 -6.58 -8.89 -11.93
N GLU A 43 -7.47 -9.85 -12.13
CA GLU A 43 -8.80 -9.83 -11.54
C GLU A 43 -8.62 -10.10 -10.05
N ILE A 44 -9.21 -9.24 -9.20
CA ILE A 44 -9.05 -9.38 -7.75
C ILE A 44 -9.74 -10.68 -7.34
N ASP A 45 -8.99 -11.60 -6.73
CA ASP A 45 -9.57 -12.77 -6.08
C ASP A 45 -10.34 -12.30 -4.83
N GLU A 46 -11.65 -12.07 -5.01
CA GLU A 46 -12.53 -11.53 -3.97
C GLU A 46 -12.65 -12.48 -2.77
N ASP A 47 -12.48 -13.79 -2.96
CA ASP A 47 -12.55 -14.77 -1.87
C ASP A 47 -11.30 -14.66 -0.98
N LEU A 48 -10.11 -14.58 -1.60
CA LEU A 48 -8.84 -14.40 -0.88
C LEU A 48 -8.73 -13.02 -0.21
N HIS A 49 -9.14 -11.97 -0.93
CA HIS A 49 -8.94 -10.58 -0.50
C HIS A 49 -10.18 -9.93 0.13
N SER A 50 -11.26 -10.67 0.40
CA SER A 50 -12.55 -10.14 0.91
C SER A 50 -12.40 -9.12 2.05
N ARG A 51 -11.59 -9.43 3.07
CA ARG A 51 -11.36 -8.54 4.22
C ARG A 51 -10.51 -7.32 3.87
N GLN A 52 -9.50 -7.50 3.02
CA GLN A 52 -8.68 -6.39 2.52
C GLN A 52 -9.48 -5.48 1.58
N LEU A 53 -10.46 -6.04 0.85
CA LEU A 53 -11.38 -5.32 -0.03
C LEU A 53 -12.29 -4.37 0.72
N ALA A 54 -12.77 -4.80 1.89
CA ALA A 54 -13.56 -3.94 2.77
C ALA A 54 -12.77 -2.77 3.33
N VAL A 55 -11.44 -2.89 3.47
CA VAL A 55 -10.57 -1.84 4.03
C VAL A 55 -10.03 -0.91 2.95
N TYR A 56 -9.43 -1.44 1.89
CA TYR A 56 -8.76 -0.61 0.88
C TYR A 56 -9.69 -0.13 -0.23
N GLY A 57 -10.79 -0.85 -0.49
CA GLY A 57 -11.60 -0.65 -1.69
C GLY A 57 -10.93 -1.17 -2.98
N ARG A 58 -11.76 -1.33 -4.02
CA ARG A 58 -11.35 -1.94 -5.32
C ARG A 58 -10.25 -1.15 -6.03
N GLU A 59 -10.37 0.18 -6.06
CA GLU A 59 -9.46 1.05 -6.81
C GLU A 59 -8.05 1.04 -6.21
N THR A 60 -7.94 1.15 -4.88
CA THR A 60 -6.66 1.10 -4.17
C THR A 60 -5.97 -0.25 -4.36
N MET A 61 -6.71 -1.36 -4.23
CA MET A 61 -6.13 -2.68 -4.45
C MET A 61 -5.62 -2.88 -5.88
N LYS A 62 -6.32 -2.35 -6.88
CA LYS A 62 -5.85 -2.40 -8.26
C LYS A 62 -4.51 -1.68 -8.46
N ARG A 63 -4.31 -0.54 -7.79
CA ARG A 63 -3.01 0.18 -7.79
C ARG A 63 -1.94 -0.61 -7.06
N LEU A 64 -2.29 -1.20 -5.92
CA LEU A 64 -1.40 -2.03 -5.11
C LEU A 64 -0.88 -3.23 -5.91
N PHE A 65 -1.77 -3.95 -6.61
CA PHE A 65 -1.44 -5.11 -7.43
C PHE A 65 -0.59 -4.77 -8.66
N GLY A 66 -0.49 -3.50 -9.02
CA GLY A 66 0.40 -2.98 -10.07
C GLY A 66 1.77 -2.53 -9.57
N SER A 67 1.98 -2.45 -8.25
CA SER A 67 3.14 -1.80 -7.64
C SER A 67 4.32 -2.75 -7.43
N ASN A 68 5.51 -2.31 -7.82
CA ASN A 68 6.78 -2.99 -7.57
C ASN A 68 7.50 -2.27 -6.43
N VAL A 69 7.85 -3.02 -5.39
CA VAL A 69 8.43 -2.47 -4.16
C VAL A 69 9.80 -3.09 -3.90
N LEU A 70 10.77 -2.26 -3.53
CA LEU A 70 12.06 -2.71 -3.03
C LEU A 70 12.08 -2.68 -1.49
N VAL A 71 12.58 -3.74 -0.87
CA VAL A 71 12.91 -3.78 0.56
C VAL A 71 14.41 -4.03 0.70
N SER A 72 15.14 -3.04 1.20
CA SER A 72 16.58 -3.07 1.44
C SER A 72 16.90 -3.20 2.94
N GLY A 73 17.56 -4.29 3.31
CA GLY A 73 17.75 -4.78 4.67
C GLY A 73 16.70 -5.82 5.01
N LEU A 74 17.12 -7.07 5.23
CA LEU A 74 16.30 -8.25 5.53
C LEU A 74 16.69 -8.84 6.90
N GLN A 75 16.90 -7.97 7.89
CA GLN A 75 16.82 -8.34 9.31
C GLN A 75 15.34 -8.52 9.71
N GLY A 76 15.02 -8.57 11.01
CA GLY A 76 13.64 -8.78 11.48
C GLY A 76 12.63 -7.74 10.96
N LEU A 77 12.98 -6.45 11.01
CA LEU A 77 12.11 -5.37 10.52
C LEU A 77 11.81 -5.52 9.01
N GLY A 78 12.84 -5.73 8.20
CA GLY A 78 12.70 -5.93 6.77
C GLY A 78 11.88 -7.16 6.40
N ALA A 79 12.07 -8.27 7.13
CA ALA A 79 11.27 -9.49 6.96
C ALA A 79 9.79 -9.24 7.25
N GLU A 80 9.47 -8.50 8.31
CA GLU A 80 8.09 -8.16 8.68
C GLU A 80 7.43 -7.24 7.64
N ILE A 81 8.15 -6.23 7.15
CA ILE A 81 7.69 -5.36 6.05
C ILE A 81 7.44 -6.19 4.79
N ALA A 82 8.38 -7.04 4.38
CA ALA A 82 8.25 -7.88 3.20
C ALA A 82 7.07 -8.84 3.32
N LYS A 83 6.86 -9.48 4.48
CA LYS A 83 5.70 -10.34 4.75
C LYS A 83 4.39 -9.59 4.50
N ASN A 84 4.24 -8.40 5.07
CA ASN A 84 3.02 -7.62 4.97
C ASN A 84 2.76 -7.14 3.54
N LEU A 85 3.81 -6.76 2.78
CA LEU A 85 3.68 -6.41 1.36
C LEU A 85 3.22 -7.61 0.50
N VAL A 86 3.79 -8.79 0.75
CA VAL A 86 3.42 -10.02 0.02
C VAL A 86 1.98 -10.43 0.34
N LEU A 87 1.56 -10.37 1.61
CA LEU A 87 0.19 -10.65 2.02
C LEU A 87 -0.81 -9.59 1.51
N ALA A 88 -0.38 -8.34 1.34
CA ALA A 88 -1.20 -7.28 0.75
C ALA A 88 -1.36 -7.44 -0.78
N GLY A 89 -0.53 -8.25 -1.43
CA GLY A 89 -0.70 -8.62 -2.84
C GLY A 89 -0.09 -7.63 -3.84
N VAL A 90 1.00 -6.95 -3.50
CA VAL A 90 1.71 -6.09 -4.47
C VAL A 90 2.15 -6.87 -5.73
N LYS A 91 2.43 -6.21 -6.84
CA LYS A 91 2.89 -6.88 -8.07
C LYS A 91 4.17 -7.68 -7.84
N SER A 92 5.16 -7.04 -7.24
CA SER A 92 6.44 -7.67 -6.93
C SER A 92 7.10 -7.04 -5.72
N VAL A 93 7.82 -7.88 -4.98
CA VAL A 93 8.72 -7.46 -3.89
C VAL A 93 10.14 -7.87 -4.27
N THR A 94 11.02 -6.90 -4.41
CA THR A 94 12.45 -7.14 -4.60
C THR A 94 13.16 -6.98 -3.26
N LEU A 95 13.92 -8.00 -2.87
CA LEU A 95 14.66 -8.04 -1.62
C LEU A 95 16.12 -7.72 -1.89
N HIS A 96 16.70 -6.82 -1.10
CA HIS A 96 18.11 -6.46 -1.17
C HIS A 96 18.71 -6.52 0.23
N ASP A 97 19.74 -7.34 0.42
CA ASP A 97 20.55 -7.38 1.64
C ASP A 97 21.86 -8.08 1.27
N ASP A 98 23.00 -7.48 1.55
CA ASP A 98 24.32 -8.07 1.29
C ASP A 98 24.91 -8.83 2.49
N GLY A 99 24.24 -8.71 3.64
CA GLY A 99 24.54 -9.43 4.86
C GLY A 99 24.35 -10.94 4.71
N LYS A 100 25.18 -11.67 5.46
CA LYS A 100 24.99 -13.10 5.66
C LYS A 100 24.13 -13.32 6.89
N VAL A 101 23.38 -14.40 6.88
CA VAL A 101 22.61 -14.86 8.04
C VAL A 101 23.59 -15.17 9.16
N GLU A 102 23.37 -14.52 10.30
CA GLU A 102 24.10 -14.69 11.55
C GLU A 102 23.12 -15.12 12.65
N LEU A 103 23.65 -15.66 13.75
CA LEU A 103 22.81 -16.25 14.80
C LEU A 103 21.82 -15.24 15.41
N TRP A 104 22.19 -13.96 15.50
CA TRP A 104 21.31 -12.92 16.04
C TRP A 104 20.17 -12.54 15.11
N ASP A 105 20.27 -12.81 13.80
CA ASP A 105 19.18 -12.53 12.86
C ASP A 105 17.94 -13.38 13.17
N LEU A 106 18.16 -14.59 13.71
CA LEU A 106 17.09 -15.51 14.13
C LEU A 106 16.27 -14.98 15.32
N SER A 107 16.74 -13.92 15.99
CA SER A 107 15.98 -13.29 17.10
C SER A 107 14.67 -12.67 16.65
N SER A 108 14.61 -12.18 15.41
CA SER A 108 13.48 -11.40 14.90
C SER A 108 13.14 -11.70 13.44
N ASN A 109 14.05 -12.25 12.64
CA ASN A 109 13.73 -12.72 11.30
C ASN A 109 13.21 -14.17 11.34
N PHE A 110 11.89 -14.30 11.42
CA PHE A 110 11.16 -15.58 11.51
C PHE A 110 11.19 -16.42 10.22
N PHE A 111 11.72 -15.88 9.12
CA PHE A 111 11.96 -16.67 7.90
C PHE A 111 13.28 -17.44 7.95
N LEU A 112 14.20 -17.10 8.84
CA LEU A 112 15.51 -17.75 8.91
C LEU A 112 15.50 -18.93 9.89
N SER A 113 16.44 -19.84 9.69
CA SER A 113 16.71 -20.97 10.58
C SER A 113 18.21 -21.18 10.75
N GLU A 114 18.64 -22.01 11.71
CA GLU A 114 20.08 -22.29 11.92
C GLU A 114 20.77 -22.86 10.67
N LYS A 115 20.01 -23.49 9.77
CA LYS A 115 20.52 -24.05 8.50
C LYS A 115 20.88 -22.97 7.49
N ASP A 116 20.37 -21.76 7.67
CA ASP A 116 20.56 -20.63 6.77
C ASP A 116 21.79 -19.81 7.11
N ILE A 117 22.40 -20.04 8.28
CA ILE A 117 23.61 -19.34 8.75
C ILE A 117 24.72 -19.40 7.70
N GLY A 118 25.26 -18.23 7.35
CA GLY A 118 26.29 -18.04 6.34
C GLY A 118 25.78 -17.86 4.91
N GLN A 119 24.50 -18.12 4.63
CA GLN A 119 23.85 -17.78 3.37
C GLN A 119 23.49 -16.28 3.35
N ASN A 120 23.21 -15.72 2.17
CA ASN A 120 22.74 -14.34 2.06
C ASN A 120 21.32 -14.21 2.64
N ARG A 121 21.06 -13.16 3.45
CA ARG A 121 19.78 -12.96 4.15
C ARG A 121 18.60 -12.84 3.20
N ALA A 122 18.72 -12.02 2.15
CA ALA A 122 17.65 -11.81 1.18
C ALA A 122 17.31 -13.10 0.44
N HIS A 123 18.32 -13.83 -0.04
CA HIS A 123 18.13 -15.12 -0.70
C HIS A 123 17.49 -16.17 0.20
N ALA A 124 17.91 -16.26 1.47
CA ALA A 124 17.36 -17.23 2.42
C ALA A 124 15.87 -17.00 2.74
N CYS A 125 15.38 -15.76 2.62
CA CYS A 125 13.98 -15.43 2.90
C CYS A 125 13.03 -15.77 1.73
N VAL A 126 13.51 -15.83 0.49
CA VAL A 126 12.66 -15.98 -0.71
C VAL A 126 11.71 -17.17 -0.65
N PRO A 127 12.15 -18.41 -0.31
CA PRO A 127 11.27 -19.57 -0.37
C PRO A 127 10.04 -19.43 0.54
N LYS A 128 10.26 -18.97 1.78
CA LYS A 128 9.18 -18.82 2.76
C LYS A 128 8.28 -17.62 2.46
N LEU A 129 8.82 -16.52 1.92
CA LEU A 129 8.01 -15.40 1.48
C LEU A 129 7.11 -15.81 0.30
N GLN A 130 7.61 -16.63 -0.62
CA GLN A 130 6.83 -17.08 -1.78
C GLN A 130 5.65 -17.97 -1.38
N GLU A 131 5.80 -18.77 -0.32
CA GLU A 131 4.71 -19.59 0.24
C GLU A 131 3.52 -18.77 0.75
N LEU A 132 3.71 -17.48 1.08
CA LEU A 132 2.64 -16.64 1.61
C LEU A 132 1.64 -16.21 0.54
N ASN A 133 2.13 -15.91 -0.67
CA ASN A 133 1.29 -15.49 -1.79
C ASN A 133 1.97 -15.79 -3.13
N ASN A 134 1.46 -16.80 -3.84
CA ASN A 134 1.99 -17.23 -5.13
C ASN A 134 1.74 -16.22 -6.28
N ALA A 135 0.86 -15.23 -6.09
CA ALA A 135 0.59 -14.19 -7.08
C ALA A 135 1.67 -13.08 -7.08
N VAL A 136 2.39 -12.91 -5.96
CA VAL A 136 3.42 -11.88 -5.81
C VAL A 136 4.75 -12.42 -6.32
N ILE A 137 5.40 -11.67 -7.22
CA ILE A 137 6.72 -12.02 -7.72
C ILE A 137 7.77 -11.58 -6.70
N ILE A 138 8.51 -12.52 -6.13
CA ILE A 138 9.61 -12.20 -5.22
C ILE A 138 10.94 -12.39 -5.95
N SER A 139 11.76 -11.35 -5.94
CA SER A 139 13.11 -11.39 -6.54
C SER A 139 14.16 -10.85 -5.58
N THR A 140 15.43 -11.04 -5.92
CA THR A 140 16.56 -10.60 -5.09
C THR A 140 17.54 -9.79 -5.93
N VAL A 141 18.08 -8.73 -5.34
CA VAL A 141 19.21 -7.98 -5.85
C VAL A 141 20.34 -8.12 -4.84
N THR A 142 21.54 -8.43 -5.33
CA THR A 142 22.76 -8.55 -4.52
C THR A 142 23.84 -7.62 -5.03
N GLY A 143 24.75 -7.25 -4.14
CA GLY A 143 25.77 -6.25 -4.36
C GLY A 143 25.25 -4.83 -4.17
N ASP A 144 26.17 -3.87 -4.30
CA ASP A 144 25.87 -2.46 -4.08
C ASP A 144 24.69 -1.98 -4.95
N LEU A 145 23.63 -1.58 -4.27
CA LEU A 145 22.48 -0.94 -4.89
C LEU A 145 22.90 0.41 -5.50
N THR A 146 22.53 0.63 -6.76
CA THR A 146 22.74 1.89 -7.48
C THR A 146 21.45 2.71 -7.51
N LYS A 147 21.57 4.04 -7.64
CA LYS A 147 20.40 4.93 -7.73
C LYS A 147 19.53 4.60 -8.94
N GLU A 148 20.15 4.25 -10.06
CA GLU A 148 19.47 3.88 -11.29
C GLU A 148 18.62 2.61 -11.15
N GLN A 149 18.98 1.71 -10.23
CA GLN A 149 18.13 0.55 -9.94
C GLN A 149 16.82 0.94 -9.25
N LEU A 150 16.80 2.06 -8.50
CA LEU A 150 15.62 2.52 -7.77
C LEU A 150 14.46 2.90 -8.71
N SER A 151 14.75 3.35 -9.94
CA SER A 151 13.72 3.76 -10.91
C SER A 151 12.85 2.60 -11.43
N ASN A 152 13.17 1.36 -11.07
CA ASN A 152 12.33 0.20 -11.39
C ASN A 152 11.16 0.03 -10.41
N PHE A 153 11.13 0.81 -9.33
CA PHE A 153 10.18 0.65 -8.22
C PHE A 153 9.28 1.87 -8.08
N GLN A 154 8.06 1.64 -7.60
CA GLN A 154 7.14 2.71 -7.20
C GLN A 154 7.41 3.16 -5.77
N ALA A 155 7.87 2.24 -4.93
CA ALA A 155 8.27 2.52 -3.55
C ALA A 155 9.54 1.74 -3.17
N VAL A 156 10.39 2.37 -2.37
CA VAL A 156 11.63 1.78 -1.85
C VAL A 156 11.65 1.94 -0.33
N VAL A 157 11.95 0.85 0.36
CA VAL A 157 11.99 0.80 1.83
C VAL A 157 13.38 0.41 2.29
N PHE A 158 14.00 1.22 3.13
CA PHE A 158 15.32 0.97 3.70
C PHE A 158 15.24 0.77 5.21
N THR A 159 15.83 -0.32 5.71
CA THR A 159 15.81 -0.66 7.13
C THR A 159 17.15 -0.65 7.85
N ASP A 160 18.24 -0.78 7.10
CA ASP A 160 19.61 -0.86 7.62
C ASP A 160 20.54 -0.11 6.67
N ILE A 161 20.46 1.22 6.71
CA ILE A 161 21.23 2.11 5.82
C ILE A 161 21.79 3.30 6.60
N SER A 162 23.00 3.73 6.26
CA SER A 162 23.56 4.95 6.85
C SER A 162 22.73 6.18 6.47
N ILE A 163 22.69 7.19 7.33
CA ILE A 163 21.93 8.41 7.08
C ILE A 163 22.41 9.13 5.83
N GLU A 164 23.71 9.10 5.53
CA GLU A 164 24.30 9.74 4.35
C GLU A 164 23.80 9.10 3.05
N LYS A 165 23.78 7.75 2.99
CA LYS A 165 23.22 7.05 1.83
C LYS A 165 21.70 7.20 1.75
N ALA A 166 21.02 7.25 2.90
CA ALA A 166 19.58 7.49 2.93
C ALA A 166 19.22 8.83 2.30
N VAL A 167 19.91 9.91 2.67
CA VAL A 167 19.72 11.25 2.08
C VAL A 167 20.01 11.22 0.58
N GLU A 168 21.09 10.56 0.17
CA GLU A 168 21.44 10.44 -1.25
C GLU A 168 20.35 9.71 -2.08
N TYR A 169 19.79 8.62 -1.56
CA TYR A 169 18.72 7.87 -2.23
C TYR A 169 17.38 8.61 -2.18
N ASP A 170 17.07 9.24 -1.06
CA ASP A 170 15.87 10.06 -0.89
C ASP A 170 15.86 11.23 -1.89
N GLU A 171 16.96 11.97 -2.03
CA GLU A 171 17.09 13.06 -3.03
C GLU A 171 16.88 12.56 -4.47
N TYR A 172 17.42 11.38 -4.80
CA TYR A 172 17.19 10.77 -6.11
C TYR A 172 15.73 10.38 -6.32
N CYS A 173 15.11 9.72 -5.32
CA CYS A 173 13.72 9.30 -5.36
C CYS A 173 12.75 10.49 -5.47
N HIS A 174 13.01 11.56 -4.70
CA HIS A 174 12.22 12.78 -4.67
C HIS A 174 12.28 13.55 -6.00
N SER A 175 13.45 13.61 -6.63
CA SER A 175 13.66 14.33 -7.89
C SER A 175 13.38 13.50 -9.15
N HIS A 176 13.07 12.20 -9.01
CA HIS A 176 12.73 11.33 -10.13
C HIS A 176 11.38 11.71 -10.76
N GLN A 177 11.19 11.36 -12.03
CA GLN A 177 9.92 11.57 -12.74
C GLN A 177 9.45 10.27 -13.41
N PRO A 178 8.37 9.63 -12.93
CA PRO A 178 7.55 10.02 -11.77
C PRO A 178 8.32 9.91 -10.43
N PRO A 179 7.94 10.64 -9.37
CA PRO A 179 8.57 10.48 -8.05
C PRO A 179 8.48 9.05 -7.54
N ILE A 180 9.52 8.60 -6.83
CA ILE A 180 9.58 7.28 -6.20
C ILE A 180 9.32 7.48 -4.71
N ALA A 181 8.37 6.75 -4.13
CA ALA A 181 8.13 6.84 -2.69
C ALA A 181 9.33 6.25 -1.93
N PHE A 182 9.96 7.05 -1.08
CA PHE A 182 11.07 6.65 -0.23
C PHE A 182 10.60 6.50 1.21
N ILE A 183 10.91 5.36 1.81
CA ILE A 183 10.62 5.08 3.21
C ILE A 183 11.90 4.58 3.88
N LYS A 184 12.26 5.18 5.02
CA LYS A 184 13.31 4.68 5.90
C LYS A 184 12.70 4.32 7.24
N SER A 185 13.00 3.14 7.75
CA SER A 185 12.52 2.70 9.07
C SER A 185 13.61 1.98 9.83
N GLU A 186 13.78 2.26 11.12
CA GLU A 186 14.82 1.60 11.93
C GLU A 186 14.26 1.25 13.30
N VAL A 187 14.76 0.13 13.86
CA VAL A 187 14.45 -0.30 15.23
C VAL A 187 15.76 -0.51 15.98
N CYS A 188 15.88 0.13 17.14
CA CYS A 188 17.03 0.08 18.04
C CYS A 188 16.54 -0.29 19.45
N GLY A 189 16.37 -1.59 19.71
CA GLY A 189 15.81 -2.07 20.98
C GLY A 189 14.35 -1.65 21.13
N LEU A 190 14.04 -0.84 22.15
CA LEU A 190 12.69 -0.31 22.40
C LEU A 190 12.37 0.97 21.61
N PHE A 191 13.32 1.48 20.82
CA PHE A 191 13.15 2.68 20.03
C PHE A 191 12.92 2.32 18.56
N GLY A 192 12.01 3.04 17.91
CA GLY A 192 11.77 2.92 16.48
C GLY A 192 11.68 4.31 15.84
N SER A 193 12.01 4.39 14.56
CA SER A 193 11.79 5.60 13.75
C SER A 193 11.31 5.22 12.36
N VAL A 194 10.41 6.03 11.80
CA VAL A 194 9.94 5.91 10.42
C VAL A 194 10.00 7.29 9.78
N PHE A 195 10.50 7.36 8.56
CA PHE A 195 10.56 8.54 7.73
C PHE A 195 9.97 8.21 6.35
N CYS A 196 9.13 9.10 5.83
CA CYS A 196 8.45 8.93 4.55
C CYS A 196 8.63 10.19 3.69
N ASP A 197 9.02 10.00 2.43
CA ASP A 197 9.01 11.01 1.37
C ASP A 197 8.30 10.43 0.15
N PHE A 198 7.11 10.96 -0.16
CA PHE A 198 6.32 10.51 -1.32
C PHE A 198 6.46 11.45 -2.52
N GLY A 199 7.52 12.26 -2.54
CA GLY A 199 7.80 13.23 -3.58
C GLY A 199 7.31 14.65 -3.26
N PRO A 200 7.51 15.58 -4.20
CA PRO A 200 7.12 16.98 -4.03
C PRO A 200 5.60 17.18 -4.04
N GLU A 201 4.86 16.30 -4.70
CA GLU A 201 3.41 16.34 -4.82
C GLU A 201 2.86 14.91 -4.72
N PHE A 202 2.13 14.61 -3.65
CA PHE A 202 1.45 13.34 -3.45
C PHE A 202 -0.04 13.58 -3.23
N THR A 203 -0.88 12.91 -4.01
CA THR A 203 -2.33 13.06 -3.91
C THR A 203 -2.93 12.01 -2.97
N VAL A 204 -3.44 12.47 -1.83
CA VAL A 204 -4.26 11.67 -0.92
C VAL A 204 -5.71 11.74 -1.40
N LEU A 205 -6.28 10.61 -1.82
CA LEU A 205 -7.66 10.54 -2.32
C LEU A 205 -8.69 10.35 -1.21
N ASP A 206 -8.27 9.72 -0.14
CA ASP A 206 -9.06 9.34 1.04
C ASP A 206 -8.12 9.48 2.24
N VAL A 207 -8.52 10.27 3.23
CA VAL A 207 -7.66 10.74 4.32
C VAL A 207 -7.72 9.79 5.52
N ASP A 208 -8.89 9.23 5.81
CA ASP A 208 -9.15 8.44 7.01
C ASP A 208 -9.73 7.05 6.73
N GLY A 209 -10.26 6.79 5.52
CA GLY A 209 -10.89 5.52 5.18
C GLY A 209 -12.29 5.34 5.76
N GLU A 210 -12.90 6.41 6.30
CA GLU A 210 -14.23 6.35 6.89
C GLU A 210 -15.34 6.43 5.82
N GLU A 211 -16.50 5.87 6.12
CA GLU A 211 -17.64 5.97 5.20
C GLU A 211 -18.15 7.43 5.15
N PRO A 212 -18.29 8.03 3.95
CA PRO A 212 -18.76 9.40 3.86
C PRO A 212 -20.15 9.58 4.48
N HIS A 213 -20.30 10.53 5.40
CA HIS A 213 -21.57 10.78 6.05
C HIS A 213 -22.64 11.24 5.05
N THR A 214 -23.88 10.79 5.27
CA THR A 214 -25.03 11.17 4.43
C THR A 214 -26.18 11.67 5.28
N GLY A 215 -27.02 12.52 4.70
CA GLY A 215 -28.24 13.01 5.36
C GLY A 215 -29.35 13.26 4.37
N ILE A 216 -30.60 13.04 4.80
CA ILE A 216 -31.78 13.37 4.01
C ILE A 216 -32.18 14.81 4.30
N VAL A 217 -32.26 15.64 3.27
CA VAL A 217 -32.61 17.06 3.39
C VAL A 217 -34.10 17.22 3.65
N ALA A 218 -34.43 17.93 4.72
CA ALA A 218 -35.80 18.32 5.07
C ALA A 218 -36.15 19.73 4.55
N SER A 219 -35.19 20.66 4.58
CA SER A 219 -35.38 22.02 4.06
C SER A 219 -34.06 22.73 3.78
N ILE A 220 -34.06 23.65 2.81
CA ILE A 220 -32.94 24.55 2.53
C ILE A 220 -33.46 25.98 2.41
N SER A 221 -32.85 26.93 3.12
CA SER A 221 -33.21 28.35 3.02
C SER A 221 -32.55 29.05 1.83
N ASN A 222 -33.21 30.08 1.30
CA ASN A 222 -32.67 30.99 0.29
C ASN A 222 -31.97 32.19 0.97
N ASP A 223 -30.84 31.94 1.63
CA ASP A 223 -30.11 32.92 2.43
C ASP A 223 -28.60 32.88 2.15
N ASN A 224 -27.84 33.76 2.82
CA ASN A 224 -26.39 33.79 2.83
C ASN A 224 -25.86 34.00 4.26
N PRO A 225 -25.41 32.93 4.95
CA PRO A 225 -25.30 31.55 4.49
C PRO A 225 -26.65 30.81 4.52
N ALA A 226 -26.85 29.87 3.59
CA ALA A 226 -28.05 29.04 3.53
C ALA A 226 -28.10 28.04 4.69
N LEU A 227 -29.24 27.95 5.38
CA LEU A 227 -29.47 26.94 6.42
C LEU A 227 -30.04 25.66 5.78
N VAL A 228 -29.38 24.54 6.02
CA VAL A 228 -29.85 23.19 5.65
C VAL A 228 -30.28 22.48 6.91
N SER A 229 -31.50 21.93 6.89
CA SER A 229 -32.00 21.04 7.94
C SER A 229 -32.18 19.65 7.36
N CYS A 230 -31.79 18.63 8.10
CA CYS A 230 -31.97 17.23 7.75
C CYS A 230 -33.08 16.59 8.58
N VAL A 231 -33.53 15.40 8.17
CA VAL A 231 -34.53 14.63 8.91
C VAL A 231 -33.96 14.19 10.26
N ASP A 232 -34.77 14.28 11.32
CA ASP A 232 -34.35 14.06 12.72
C ASP A 232 -34.13 12.58 13.11
N ASP A 233 -34.22 11.64 12.17
CA ASP A 233 -34.16 10.20 12.46
C ASP A 233 -32.74 9.73 12.80
N GLU A 234 -31.71 10.33 12.20
CA GLU A 234 -30.30 10.06 12.48
C GLU A 234 -29.54 11.37 12.69
N ARG A 235 -28.63 11.40 13.67
CA ARG A 235 -27.80 12.58 13.91
C ARG A 235 -26.79 12.70 12.78
N LEU A 236 -26.68 13.90 12.23
CA LEU A 236 -25.60 14.26 11.31
C LEU A 236 -24.26 14.23 12.05
N GLU A 237 -23.28 13.60 11.43
CA GLU A 237 -21.90 13.50 11.92
C GLU A 237 -20.94 14.47 11.21
N PHE A 238 -21.48 15.37 10.39
CA PHE A 238 -20.71 16.43 9.74
C PHE A 238 -20.01 17.36 10.74
N GLN A 239 -18.82 17.83 10.37
CA GLN A 239 -18.01 18.79 11.09
C GLN A 239 -17.85 20.10 10.31
N ASP A 240 -17.45 21.16 11.03
CA ASP A 240 -17.14 22.44 10.40
C ASP A 240 -15.90 22.32 9.52
N GLY A 241 -16.07 22.61 8.23
CA GLY A 241 -15.01 22.50 7.25
C GLY A 241 -15.22 21.39 6.22
N ASP A 242 -16.11 20.43 6.50
CA ASP A 242 -16.44 19.34 5.60
C ASP A 242 -17.00 19.87 4.29
N LEU A 243 -16.74 19.13 3.22
CA LEU A 243 -17.28 19.41 1.90
C LEU A 243 -18.41 18.43 1.62
N VAL A 244 -19.52 18.94 1.11
CA VAL A 244 -20.69 18.14 0.75
C VAL A 244 -21.18 18.44 -0.64
N VAL A 245 -21.79 17.44 -1.27
CA VAL A 245 -22.55 17.56 -2.51
C VAL A 245 -24.01 17.23 -2.25
N PHE A 246 -24.88 17.76 -3.11
CA PHE A 246 -26.31 17.49 -3.06
C PHE A 246 -26.76 16.72 -4.28
N SER A 247 -27.74 15.86 -4.09
CA SER A 247 -28.46 15.19 -5.18
C SER A 247 -29.95 15.15 -4.86
N GLU A 248 -30.79 14.99 -5.89
CA GLU A 248 -32.25 14.85 -5.75
C GLU A 248 -32.98 16.03 -5.06
N VAL A 249 -32.35 17.22 -5.02
CA VAL A 249 -32.99 18.43 -4.47
C VAL A 249 -33.99 18.98 -5.49
N HIS A 250 -35.27 19.03 -5.13
CA HIS A 250 -36.30 19.64 -5.98
C HIS A 250 -36.61 21.08 -5.57
N GLY A 251 -36.78 21.96 -6.55
CA GLY A 251 -37.06 23.39 -6.36
C GLY A 251 -35.80 24.26 -6.34
N MET A 252 -34.72 23.77 -5.73
CA MET A 252 -33.39 24.40 -5.68
C MET A 252 -32.38 23.54 -6.45
N THR A 253 -32.59 23.38 -7.75
CA THR A 253 -31.88 22.40 -8.59
C THR A 253 -30.41 22.73 -8.84
N GLU A 254 -30.01 23.98 -8.61
CA GLU A 254 -28.64 24.49 -8.73
C GLU A 254 -27.68 23.74 -7.80
N LEU A 255 -28.18 23.17 -6.69
CA LEU A 255 -27.39 22.36 -5.77
C LEU A 255 -27.06 20.96 -6.32
N ASN A 256 -27.78 20.46 -7.32
CA ASN A 256 -27.55 19.13 -7.91
C ASN A 256 -26.43 19.12 -8.98
N ASP A 257 -25.57 20.13 -8.99
CA ASP A 257 -24.49 20.31 -9.97
C ASP A 257 -23.26 19.43 -9.70
N GLY A 258 -23.26 18.67 -8.58
CA GLY A 258 -22.13 17.86 -8.14
C GLY A 258 -20.94 18.66 -7.60
N LYS A 259 -21.09 19.98 -7.43
CA LYS A 259 -20.04 20.85 -6.91
C LYS A 259 -19.94 20.72 -5.37
N PRO A 260 -18.76 20.43 -4.81
CA PRO A 260 -18.56 20.40 -3.37
C PRO A 260 -18.76 21.78 -2.74
N ARG A 261 -19.45 21.81 -1.60
CA ARG A 261 -19.79 23.03 -0.84
C ARG A 261 -19.37 22.85 0.61
N LYS A 262 -18.82 23.90 1.20
CA LYS A 262 -18.26 23.85 2.54
C LYS A 262 -19.32 24.05 3.62
N ILE A 263 -19.29 23.20 4.63
CA ILE A 263 -20.14 23.25 5.82
C ILE A 263 -19.56 24.20 6.88
N LYS A 264 -20.47 24.94 7.53
CA LYS A 264 -20.23 25.75 8.74
C LYS A 264 -21.36 25.58 9.75
N ASN A 265 -21.06 25.85 11.02
CA ASN A 265 -22.02 25.76 12.13
C ASN A 265 -22.76 24.42 12.18
N ALA A 266 -22.05 23.31 12.01
CA ALA A 266 -22.61 21.96 12.06
C ALA A 266 -23.27 21.69 13.41
N ARG A 267 -24.50 21.15 13.35
CA ARG A 267 -25.33 20.75 14.48
C ARG A 267 -25.91 19.37 14.19
N PRO A 268 -26.45 18.66 15.20
CA PRO A 268 -26.95 17.29 15.02
C PRO A 268 -27.98 17.08 13.90
N TYR A 269 -28.72 18.12 13.49
CA TYR A 269 -29.78 18.00 12.46
C TYR A 269 -29.77 19.15 11.45
N SER A 270 -28.76 20.03 11.51
CA SER A 270 -28.70 21.19 10.63
C SER A 270 -27.28 21.73 10.51
N PHE A 271 -27.02 22.43 9.43
CA PHE A 271 -25.77 23.12 9.21
C PHE A 271 -25.99 24.29 8.24
N THR A 272 -24.99 25.14 8.09
CA THR A 272 -25.01 26.25 7.13
C THR A 272 -24.03 26.01 6.00
N LEU A 273 -24.41 26.37 4.78
CA LEU A 273 -23.54 26.31 3.60
C LEU A 273 -22.78 27.63 3.44
N GLU A 274 -21.48 27.54 3.16
CA GLU A 274 -20.67 28.68 2.72
C GLU A 274 -20.93 29.03 1.25
N GLU A 275 -22.21 29.28 0.91
CA GLU A 275 -22.66 29.71 -0.42
C GLU A 275 -23.91 30.58 -0.30
N ASP A 276 -24.05 31.53 -1.23
CA ASP A 276 -25.21 32.40 -1.34
C ASP A 276 -26.29 31.73 -2.20
N THR A 277 -27.40 31.32 -1.57
CA THR A 277 -28.53 30.69 -2.26
C THR A 277 -29.69 31.66 -2.51
N THR A 278 -29.50 32.96 -2.28
CA THR A 278 -30.56 33.98 -2.42
C THR A 278 -31.10 34.06 -3.85
N SER A 279 -30.25 33.79 -4.84
CA SER A 279 -30.63 33.79 -6.26
C SER A 279 -31.14 32.45 -6.79
N TYR A 280 -31.15 31.40 -5.97
CA TYR A 280 -31.54 30.05 -6.40
C TYR A 280 -33.06 29.89 -6.41
N GLY A 281 -33.55 28.85 -7.09
CA GLY A 281 -34.94 28.41 -6.94
C GLY A 281 -35.29 28.08 -5.48
N THR A 282 -36.55 28.26 -5.11
CA THR A 282 -37.02 27.93 -3.76
C THR A 282 -37.11 26.43 -3.57
N TYR A 283 -36.51 25.93 -2.49
CA TYR A 283 -36.60 24.51 -2.12
C TYR A 283 -38.06 24.06 -2.02
N PHE A 284 -38.34 22.86 -2.56
CA PHE A 284 -39.68 22.27 -2.52
C PHE A 284 -39.72 20.97 -1.72
N ARG A 285 -38.86 19.99 -2.05
CA ARG A 285 -38.80 18.68 -1.37
C ARG A 285 -37.58 17.87 -1.78
N GLY A 286 -37.36 16.75 -1.08
CA GLY A 286 -36.31 15.79 -1.40
C GLY A 286 -34.92 16.34 -1.10
N GLY A 287 -33.90 15.65 -1.59
CA GLY A 287 -32.52 16.02 -1.38
C GLY A 287 -31.78 15.03 -0.51
N ILE A 288 -30.62 14.62 -0.98
CA ILE A 288 -29.62 13.88 -0.22
C ILE A 288 -28.37 14.76 -0.18
N VAL A 289 -27.82 14.94 1.00
CA VAL A 289 -26.50 15.54 1.20
C VAL A 289 -25.50 14.44 1.52
N THR A 290 -24.34 14.49 0.87
CA THR A 290 -23.29 13.47 1.03
C THR A 290 -21.95 14.17 1.21
N GLN A 291 -21.19 13.77 2.24
CA GLN A 291 -19.81 14.19 2.43
C GLN A 291 -18.95 13.71 1.27
N VAL A 292 -17.99 14.55 0.88
CA VAL A 292 -17.01 14.21 -0.12
C VAL A 292 -15.64 14.63 0.35
N ASP A 293 -14.69 13.71 0.26
CA ASP A 293 -13.29 14.05 0.40
C ASP A 293 -12.77 14.59 -0.92
N VAL A 294 -12.10 15.73 -0.82
CA VAL A 294 -11.39 16.30 -1.95
C VAL A 294 -9.96 15.84 -1.87
N ALA A 295 -9.48 15.31 -3.00
CA ALA A 295 -8.09 14.92 -3.18
C ALA A 295 -7.16 16.02 -2.67
N ARG A 296 -6.30 15.67 -1.71
CA ARG A 296 -5.40 16.60 -1.04
C ARG A 296 -3.97 16.37 -1.51
N GLU A 297 -3.35 17.41 -2.02
CA GLU A 297 -1.92 17.38 -2.32
C GLU A 297 -1.12 17.61 -1.03
N VAL A 298 -0.22 16.68 -0.74
CA VAL A 298 0.73 16.75 0.37
C VAL A 298 2.16 16.64 -0.17
N ALA A 299 3.07 17.33 0.50
CA ALA A 299 4.50 17.30 0.22
C ALA A 299 5.24 16.94 1.51
N LYS A 300 6.45 16.41 1.37
CA LYS A 300 7.34 16.20 2.51
C LYS A 300 7.52 17.50 3.31
N VAL A 301 7.44 17.37 4.64
CA VAL A 301 7.72 18.48 5.55
C VAL A 301 9.23 18.66 5.68
N GLU A 302 9.74 19.79 5.24
CA GLU A 302 11.10 20.20 5.57
C GLU A 302 11.19 20.59 7.04
N VAL A 303 12.07 19.93 7.81
CA VAL A 303 12.35 20.33 9.18
C VAL A 303 13.05 21.69 9.14
N PRO A 304 12.47 22.75 9.74
CA PRO A 304 13.06 24.07 9.65
C PRO A 304 14.47 24.09 10.28
N SER A 305 15.39 24.83 9.67
CA SER A 305 16.80 24.92 10.13
C SER A 305 16.98 25.42 11.57
N TYR A 306 15.97 26.07 12.13
CA TYR A 306 15.95 26.51 13.53
C TYR A 306 15.48 25.43 14.51
N ARG A 307 14.93 24.31 14.05
CA ARG A 307 14.49 23.22 14.91
C ARG A 307 15.70 22.49 15.46
N ARG A 308 15.88 22.55 16.78
CA ARG A 308 17.02 21.95 17.53
C ARG A 308 16.59 20.89 18.53
N HIS A 309 15.34 20.45 18.45
CA HIS A 309 14.83 19.39 19.30
C HIS A 309 13.69 18.64 18.61
N LEU A 310 13.58 17.37 18.98
CA LEU A 310 12.43 16.51 18.71
C LEU A 310 11.77 16.19 20.04
N ASP A 311 10.45 16.27 20.08
CA ASP A 311 9.68 15.85 21.23
C ASP A 311 9.29 14.39 21.03
N VAL A 312 9.75 13.53 21.94
CA VAL A 312 9.37 12.13 21.99
C VAL A 312 8.13 12.02 22.86
N VAL A 313 7.04 11.61 22.23
CA VAL A 313 5.82 11.16 22.90
C VAL A 313 5.99 9.67 23.15
N VAL A 314 5.85 9.24 24.40
CA VAL A 314 5.84 7.81 24.73
C VAL A 314 4.38 7.43 24.95
N ALA A 315 3.83 6.64 24.04
CA ALA A 315 2.56 5.97 24.27
C ALA A 315 2.85 4.66 25.01
N CYS A 316 2.25 4.49 26.17
CA CYS A 316 2.35 3.27 26.97
C CYS A 316 0.99 3.00 27.58
N GLU A 317 0.54 1.75 27.54
CA GLU A 317 -0.65 1.30 28.24
C GLU A 317 -0.22 0.51 29.49
N ASP A 318 -1.04 0.53 30.55
CA ASP A 318 -0.85 -0.33 31.72
C ASP A 318 -1.45 -1.73 31.51
N ASP A 319 -1.34 -2.61 32.51
CA ASP A 319 -1.86 -3.98 32.43
C ASP A 319 -3.40 -4.04 32.28
N ASP A 320 -4.09 -2.90 32.45
CA ASP A 320 -5.53 -2.73 32.32
C ASP A 320 -5.91 -1.93 31.04
N ASP A 321 -4.99 -1.82 30.06
CA ASP A 321 -5.14 -1.12 28.78
C ASP A 321 -5.43 0.40 28.94
N ASN A 322 -5.05 1.02 30.06
CA ASN A 322 -5.20 2.47 30.22
C ASN A 322 -3.95 3.20 29.71
N ASP A 323 -4.16 4.27 28.95
CA ASP A 323 -3.09 5.18 28.55
C ASP A 323 -2.36 5.75 29.79
N VAL A 324 -1.06 5.47 29.85
CA VAL A 324 -0.16 6.00 30.86
C VAL A 324 0.37 7.34 30.34
N ASP A 325 0.01 8.42 31.04
CA ASP A 325 0.55 9.76 30.78
C ASP A 325 2.06 9.79 31.08
N ILE A 326 2.88 9.60 30.05
CA ILE A 326 4.33 9.76 30.13
C ILE A 326 4.68 11.20 29.73
N PRO A 327 5.46 11.93 30.54
CA PRO A 327 5.84 13.30 30.22
C PRO A 327 6.62 13.35 28.90
N LEU A 328 6.31 14.37 28.10
CA LEU A 328 6.97 14.66 26.83
C LEU A 328 8.49 14.76 27.03
N VAL A 329 9.26 13.95 26.30
CA VAL A 329 10.73 13.95 26.37
C VAL A 329 11.29 14.74 25.18
N SER A 330 11.71 15.97 25.41
CA SER A 330 12.39 16.77 24.37
C SER A 330 13.87 16.38 24.25
N ILE A 331 14.24 15.78 23.13
CA ILE A 331 15.64 15.48 22.79
C ILE A 331 16.20 16.65 21.97
N TYR A 332 17.16 17.37 22.54
CA TYR A 332 17.85 18.47 21.86
C TYR A 332 19.07 17.96 21.11
N PHE A 333 19.19 18.33 19.84
CA PHE A 333 20.36 18.07 19.00
C PHE A 333 21.06 19.39 18.63
N ARG A 334 22.38 19.32 18.45
CA ARG A 334 23.24 20.47 18.14
C ARG A 334 23.56 20.53 16.67
#